data_AF-A0A9E4ES56-F1
#
_entry.id   AF-A0A9E4ES56-F1
#
_cell.length_a   1.000
_cell.length_b   1.000
_cell.length_c   1.000
_cell.angle_alpha   90.00
_cell.angle_beta   90.00
_cell.angle_gamma   90.00
#
_symmetry.space_group_name_H-M   'P 1'
#
loop_
_entity.id
_entity.type
_entity.pdbx_description
1 polymer ?
#
loop_
_entity_poly.entity_id
_entity_poly.type
_entity_poly.pdbx_seq_one_letter_code
_entity_poly.pdbx_strand_id
1 'polypeptide(L)'
;MAQDNSLGLSAIGQISVTVQDLDRAVEFYRDQLGMQFLFRVPRMAFFNCSGVRLLLGLSEDESADVHASILYYKVEDLEGTCEALRSRGVTFDSGPHKIADMPDHELWMAFFRDSETNLMALMAEKPIEKQWTRHDRWSRRMDELEELSFSFRCIVDRPVDEVFEAVADRTAISTYFTDDASAGLEAGRTVIWRFGDIEVDVFVDEVIRNRKIACNWPASNDVGYRTRFSFDFEALNGGTRISVSESGWRPDLEGIDSAFDQCSGWTHFFASLKARLEYDVDLKRFYDDHGG
;
A
#
# COMPACT_ATOMS: atom_id res chain seq x y z
N MET A 1 8.99 24.45 27.58
CA MET A 1 9.75 23.19 27.62
C MET A 1 8.80 22.09 27.19
N ALA A 2 8.76 21.77 25.90
CA ALA A 2 7.96 20.66 25.38
C ALA A 2 8.79 19.39 25.50
N GLN A 3 8.21 18.34 26.07
CA GLN A 3 8.83 17.02 26.14
C GLN A 3 8.89 16.45 24.72
N ASP A 4 10.10 16.37 24.19
CA ASP A 4 10.45 15.59 23.00
C ASP A 4 10.15 14.12 23.30
N ASN A 5 9.10 13.58 22.67
CA ASN A 5 8.78 12.17 22.74
C ASN A 5 9.35 11.46 21.49
N SER A 6 10.66 11.60 21.28
CA SER A 6 11.46 11.03 20.19
C SER A 6 11.68 9.51 20.31
N LEU A 7 10.71 8.78 20.87
CA LEU A 7 10.72 7.32 20.97
C LEU A 7 9.81 6.71 19.91
N GLY A 8 10.31 6.67 18.67
CA GLY A 8 9.75 5.90 17.57
C GLY A 8 10.62 4.69 17.25
N LEU A 9 10.12 3.48 17.47
CA LEU A 9 10.77 2.24 17.01
C LEU A 9 10.50 2.05 15.51
N SER A 10 11.07 2.91 14.66
CA SER A 10 10.83 2.95 13.21
C SER A 10 11.71 2.00 12.40
N ALA A 11 12.75 1.43 13.01
CA ALA A 11 13.70 0.53 12.36
C ALA A 11 13.99 -0.69 13.23
N ILE A 12 14.12 -1.85 12.58
CA ILE A 12 14.55 -3.07 13.24
C ILE A 12 16.08 -3.03 13.35
N GLY A 13 16.61 -2.88 14.57
CA GLY A 13 18.06 -2.88 14.79
C GLY A 13 18.69 -4.28 14.78
N GLN A 14 17.97 -5.28 15.29
CA GLN A 14 18.47 -6.66 15.39
C GLN A 14 17.32 -7.67 15.46
N ILE A 15 17.53 -8.83 14.83
CA ILE A 15 16.67 -10.02 14.92
C ILE A 15 17.51 -11.15 15.51
N SER A 16 16.96 -11.88 16.50
CA SER A 16 17.61 -13.05 17.09
C SER A 16 16.90 -14.32 16.64
N VAL A 17 17.67 -15.27 16.11
CA VAL A 17 17.23 -16.61 15.75
C VAL A 17 17.95 -17.61 16.65
N THR A 18 17.17 -18.42 17.36
CA THR A 18 17.72 -19.51 18.16
C THR A 18 18.07 -20.67 17.25
N VAL A 19 19.27 -21.23 17.41
CA VAL A 19 19.78 -22.36 16.62
C VAL A 19 20.21 -23.51 17.52
N GLN A 20 20.08 -24.75 17.04
CA GLN A 20 20.52 -25.95 17.78
C GLN A 20 21.99 -26.26 17.53
N ASP A 21 22.47 -25.99 16.31
CA ASP A 21 23.86 -26.20 15.91
C ASP A 21 24.37 -24.92 15.22
N LEU A 22 25.30 -24.25 15.90
CA LEU A 22 25.83 -22.97 15.44
C LEU A 22 26.73 -23.11 14.20
N ASP A 23 27.47 -24.20 14.06
CA ASP A 23 28.37 -24.39 12.94
C ASP A 23 27.57 -24.65 11.66
N ARG A 24 26.61 -25.56 11.75
CA ARG A 24 25.66 -25.85 10.68
C ARG A 24 24.86 -24.62 10.27
N ALA A 25 24.37 -23.85 11.24
CA ALA A 25 23.63 -22.63 10.95
C ALA A 25 24.55 -21.57 10.30
N VAL A 26 25.76 -21.37 10.79
CA VAL A 26 26.71 -20.43 10.17
C VAL A 26 26.99 -20.80 8.72
N GLU A 27 27.23 -22.07 8.41
CA GLU A 27 27.41 -22.54 7.04
C GLU A 27 26.16 -22.29 6.18
N PHE A 28 24.97 -22.58 6.71
CA PHE A 28 23.72 -22.32 6.00
C PHE A 28 23.54 -20.82 5.66
N TYR A 29 23.61 -19.96 6.67
CA TYR A 29 23.36 -18.52 6.50
C TYR A 29 24.48 -17.83 5.69
N ARG A 30 25.75 -18.25 5.84
CA ARG A 30 26.88 -17.69 5.09
C ARG A 30 26.96 -18.23 3.67
N ASP A 31 26.98 -19.54 3.52
CA ASP A 31 27.38 -20.19 2.27
C ASP A 31 26.18 -20.50 1.38
N GLN A 32 25.06 -20.92 1.97
CA GLN A 32 23.85 -21.22 1.19
C GLN A 32 23.07 -19.94 0.92
N LEU A 33 22.69 -19.18 1.95
CA LEU A 33 21.95 -17.93 1.79
C LEU A 33 22.81 -16.76 1.28
N GLY A 34 24.14 -16.85 1.41
CA GLY A 34 25.05 -15.81 0.92
C GLY A 34 25.08 -14.55 1.78
N MET A 35 24.62 -14.60 3.03
CA MET A 35 24.57 -13.42 3.90
C MET A 35 25.97 -12.96 4.30
N GLN A 36 26.12 -11.65 4.48
CA GLN A 36 27.38 -11.07 4.93
C GLN A 36 27.65 -11.43 6.40
N PHE A 37 28.50 -12.43 6.61
CA PHE A 37 29.01 -12.79 7.92
C PHE A 37 29.87 -11.66 8.49
N LEU A 38 29.59 -11.23 9.72
CA LEU A 38 30.34 -10.19 10.41
C LEU A 38 31.42 -10.80 11.29
N PHE A 39 31.02 -11.56 12.31
CA PHE A 39 31.92 -12.24 13.23
C PHE A 39 31.15 -13.30 14.03
N ARG A 40 31.91 -14.20 14.67
CA ARG A 40 31.39 -15.23 15.58
C ARG A 40 32.07 -15.11 16.94
N VAL A 41 31.29 -15.42 17.96
CA VAL A 41 31.75 -15.68 19.33
C VAL A 41 31.25 -17.07 19.74
N PRO A 42 31.76 -17.71 20.82
CA PRO A 42 31.60 -19.15 21.03
C PRO A 42 30.17 -19.73 20.89
N ARG A 43 29.14 -18.98 21.30
CA ARG A 43 27.73 -19.41 21.23
C ARG A 43 26.84 -18.57 20.31
N MET A 44 27.42 -17.63 19.55
CA MET A 44 26.65 -16.72 18.72
C MET A 44 27.38 -16.34 17.42
N ALA A 45 26.62 -16.14 16.36
CA ALA A 45 27.13 -15.62 15.09
C ALA A 45 26.31 -14.41 14.64
N PHE A 46 26.97 -13.44 14.02
CA PHE A 46 26.37 -12.18 13.61
C PHE A 46 26.50 -11.98 12.10
N PHE A 47 25.39 -11.58 11.47
CA PHE A 47 25.30 -11.28 10.05
C PHE A 47 24.72 -9.89 9.83
N ASN A 48 25.10 -9.26 8.72
CA ASN A 48 24.47 -8.04 8.23
C ASN A 48 23.44 -8.39 7.14
N CYS A 49 22.22 -7.88 7.29
CA CYS A 49 21.14 -7.96 6.32
C CYS A 49 20.66 -6.54 6.02
N SER A 50 21.32 -5.85 5.08
CA SER A 50 20.99 -4.48 4.67
C SER A 50 20.82 -3.48 5.82
N GLY A 51 21.71 -3.54 6.82
CA GLY A 51 21.69 -2.65 7.99
C GLY A 51 20.98 -3.22 9.21
N VAL A 52 20.19 -4.29 9.06
CA VAL A 52 19.62 -5.05 10.18
C VAL A 52 20.58 -6.16 10.59
N ARG A 53 20.87 -6.27 11.88
CA ARG A 53 21.74 -7.34 12.38
C ARG A 53 20.94 -8.62 12.62
N LEU A 54 21.37 -9.73 12.02
CA LEU A 54 20.84 -11.05 12.35
C LEU A 54 21.80 -11.74 13.32
N LEU A 55 21.30 -12.09 14.50
CA LEU A 55 21.99 -12.84 15.55
C LEU A 55 21.52 -14.29 15.50
N LEU A 56 22.44 -15.24 15.29
CA LEU A 56 22.20 -16.66 15.53
C LEU A 56 22.75 -16.99 16.93
N GLY A 57 21.94 -17.58 17.82
CA GLY A 57 22.35 -17.91 19.18
C GLY A 57 21.93 -19.33 19.57
N LEU A 58 22.80 -20.08 20.23
CA LEU A 58 22.44 -21.40 20.76
C LEU A 58 21.38 -21.27 21.86
N SER A 59 20.36 -22.14 21.83
CA SER A 59 19.37 -22.21 22.92
C SER A 59 20.05 -22.43 24.27
N GLU A 60 19.51 -21.79 25.32
CA GLU A 60 19.90 -22.04 26.71
C GLU A 60 19.11 -23.21 27.32
N ASP A 61 18.04 -23.65 26.64
CA ASP A 61 17.16 -24.74 27.06
C ASP A 61 16.98 -25.75 25.91
N GLU A 62 17.37 -27.01 26.13
CA GLU A 62 17.28 -28.09 25.13
C GLU A 62 15.84 -28.58 24.90
N SER A 63 14.88 -28.15 25.72
CA SER A 63 13.50 -28.66 25.74
C SER A 63 12.46 -27.79 25.04
N ALA A 64 12.84 -26.59 24.58
CA ALA A 64 11.91 -25.66 23.97
C ALA A 64 11.85 -25.83 22.44
N ASP A 65 10.68 -26.17 21.91
CA ASP A 65 10.34 -25.96 20.50
C ASP A 65 10.27 -24.44 20.25
N VAL A 66 11.41 -23.83 19.94
CA VAL A 66 11.48 -22.38 19.68
C VAL A 66 11.31 -22.13 18.19
N HIS A 67 10.07 -21.92 17.76
CA HIS A 67 9.80 -21.38 16.44
C HIS A 67 10.21 -19.90 16.39
N ALA A 68 11.11 -19.53 15.48
CA ALA A 68 11.41 -18.13 15.21
C ALA A 68 10.25 -17.46 14.45
N SER A 69 10.07 -16.15 14.62
CA SER A 69 9.21 -15.35 13.73
C SER A 69 9.64 -15.53 12.27
N ILE A 70 8.69 -15.58 11.34
CA ILE A 70 8.98 -15.70 9.89
C ILE A 70 9.81 -14.50 9.44
N LEU A 71 10.98 -14.76 8.86
CA LEU A 71 11.82 -13.71 8.27
C LEU A 71 11.52 -13.56 6.79
N TYR A 72 11.27 -12.32 6.36
CA TYR A 72 11.03 -11.95 4.98
C TYR A 72 12.28 -11.26 4.42
N TYR A 73 12.90 -11.87 3.41
CA TYR A 73 14.06 -11.32 2.72
C TYR A 73 13.63 -10.73 1.38
N LYS A 74 13.82 -9.42 1.21
CA LYS A 74 13.55 -8.73 -0.06
C LYS A 74 14.63 -9.07 -1.10
N VAL A 75 14.24 -9.43 -2.31
CA VAL A 75 15.12 -9.76 -3.44
C VAL A 75 14.63 -9.12 -4.73
N GLU A 76 15.54 -8.75 -5.62
CA GLU A 76 15.19 -8.16 -6.93
C GLU A 76 14.78 -9.23 -7.95
N ASP A 77 15.53 -10.33 -8.04
CA ASP A 77 15.26 -11.47 -8.94
C ASP A 77 14.87 -12.71 -8.12
N LEU A 78 13.57 -12.91 -7.94
CA LEU A 78 13.04 -14.00 -7.12
C LEU A 78 13.33 -15.38 -7.72
N GLU A 79 13.14 -15.53 -9.03
CA GLU A 79 13.35 -16.79 -9.75
C GLU A 79 14.82 -17.19 -9.75
N GLY A 80 15.72 -16.28 -10.13
CA GLY A 80 17.16 -16.53 -10.13
C GLY A 80 17.69 -16.79 -8.72
N THR A 81 17.19 -16.06 -7.72
CA THR A 81 17.56 -16.33 -6.31
C THR A 81 17.10 -17.73 -5.88
N CYS A 82 15.87 -18.13 -6.22
CA CYS A 82 15.38 -19.46 -5.88
C CYS A 82 16.20 -20.57 -6.56
N GLU A 83 16.56 -20.41 -7.83
CA GLU A 83 17.40 -21.37 -8.55
C GLU A 83 18.80 -21.48 -7.91
N ALA A 84 19.42 -20.34 -7.61
CA ALA A 84 20.71 -20.28 -6.93
C ALA A 84 20.67 -20.98 -5.57
N LEU A 85 19.66 -20.70 -4.74
CA LEU A 85 19.51 -21.33 -3.42
C LEU A 85 19.26 -22.85 -3.52
N ARG A 86 18.47 -23.31 -4.50
CA ARG A 86 18.28 -24.74 -4.74
C ARG A 86 19.58 -25.43 -5.13
N SER A 87 20.40 -24.82 -5.99
CA SER A 87 21.71 -25.37 -6.36
C SER A 87 22.68 -25.48 -5.17
N ARG A 88 22.45 -24.67 -4.13
CA ARG A 88 23.21 -24.68 -2.86
C ARG A 88 22.61 -25.61 -1.80
N GLY A 89 21.54 -26.33 -2.12
CA GLY A 89 20.93 -27.35 -1.24
C GLY A 89 19.75 -26.87 -0.41
N VAL A 90 19.23 -25.65 -0.61
CA VAL A 90 18.06 -25.14 0.12
C VAL A 90 16.77 -25.82 -0.37
N THR A 91 15.96 -26.32 0.57
CA THR A 91 14.67 -26.96 0.28
C THR A 91 13.53 -25.95 0.40
N PHE A 92 12.68 -25.87 -0.62
CA PHE A 92 11.53 -24.96 -0.67
C PHE A 92 10.22 -25.70 -0.37
N ASP A 93 9.41 -25.13 0.51
CA ASP A 93 8.03 -25.56 0.77
C ASP A 93 7.12 -25.11 -0.39
N SER A 94 7.41 -23.94 -0.98
CA SER A 94 6.76 -23.45 -2.19
C SER A 94 7.72 -22.57 -3.02
N GLY A 95 7.74 -22.77 -4.34
CA GLY A 95 8.52 -21.92 -5.26
C GLY A 95 7.95 -20.51 -5.44
N PRO A 96 8.60 -19.68 -6.29
CA PRO A 96 8.10 -18.35 -6.65
C PRO A 96 6.66 -18.39 -7.15
N HIS A 97 5.78 -17.62 -6.51
CA HIS A 97 4.43 -17.41 -6.98
C HIS A 97 3.92 -16.04 -6.56
N LYS A 98 2.97 -15.52 -7.34
CA LYS A 98 2.33 -14.24 -7.04
C LYS A 98 1.40 -14.42 -5.84
N ILE A 99 1.56 -13.53 -4.86
CA ILE A 99 0.73 -13.48 -3.66
C ILE A 99 -0.38 -12.47 -3.82
N ALA A 100 -0.05 -11.26 -4.32
CA ALA A 100 -1.01 -10.19 -4.50
C ALA A 100 -0.57 -9.22 -5.61
N ASP A 101 -1.54 -8.55 -6.23
CA ASP A 101 -1.32 -7.37 -7.06
C ASP A 101 -1.40 -6.14 -6.14
N MET A 102 -0.30 -5.41 -6.01
CA MET A 102 -0.26 -4.11 -5.33
C MET A 102 -0.41 -3.00 -6.37
N PRO A 103 -0.83 -1.78 -5.99
CA PRO A 103 -1.07 -0.69 -6.94
C PRO A 103 0.13 -0.36 -7.86
N ASP A 104 1.35 -0.53 -7.37
CA ASP A 104 2.60 -0.13 -8.00
C ASP A 104 3.49 -1.31 -8.43
N HIS A 105 3.25 -2.51 -7.90
CA HIS A 105 4.06 -3.71 -8.18
C HIS A 105 3.25 -5.00 -7.96
N GLU A 106 3.71 -6.11 -8.52
CA GLU A 106 3.22 -7.42 -8.11
C GLU A 106 4.03 -7.90 -6.90
N LEU A 107 3.36 -8.34 -5.83
CA LEU A 107 3.99 -8.97 -4.68
C LEU A 107 4.14 -10.46 -4.95
N TRP A 108 5.38 -10.91 -5.07
CA TRP A 108 5.74 -12.30 -5.28
C TRP A 108 6.51 -12.86 -4.11
N MET A 109 6.26 -14.13 -3.77
CA MET A 109 6.94 -14.78 -2.65
C MET A 109 7.32 -16.22 -2.96
N ALA A 110 8.32 -16.71 -2.24
CA ALA A 110 8.68 -18.12 -2.16
C ALA A 110 8.97 -18.46 -0.70
N PHE A 111 8.63 -19.67 -0.27
CA PHE A 111 8.76 -20.09 1.12
C PHE A 111 9.71 -21.29 1.22
N PHE A 112 10.61 -21.24 2.19
CA PHE A 112 11.63 -22.27 2.41
C PHE A 112 11.91 -22.45 3.90
N ARG A 113 12.70 -23.48 4.24
CA ARG A 113 13.07 -23.78 5.62
C ARG A 113 14.55 -23.44 5.85
N ASP A 114 14.85 -22.79 6.97
CA ASP A 114 16.23 -22.66 7.41
C ASP A 114 16.77 -23.97 8.02
N SER A 115 18.01 -23.95 8.52
CA SER A 115 18.61 -25.10 9.21
C SER A 115 17.77 -25.57 10.41
N GLU A 116 17.06 -24.68 11.08
CA GLU A 116 16.28 -24.98 12.28
C GLU A 116 14.83 -25.35 11.95
N THR A 117 14.49 -25.53 10.67
CA THR A 117 13.12 -25.77 10.18
C THR A 117 12.14 -24.60 10.38
N ASN A 118 12.66 -23.41 10.71
CA ASN A 118 11.87 -22.19 10.74
C ASN A 118 11.43 -21.84 9.32
N LEU A 119 10.18 -21.36 9.19
CA LEU A 119 9.65 -20.90 7.92
C LEU A 119 10.27 -19.55 7.57
N MET A 120 10.86 -19.46 6.39
CA MET A 120 11.45 -18.26 5.81
C MET A 120 10.75 -17.91 4.51
N ALA A 121 10.77 -16.62 4.16
CA ALA A 121 10.17 -16.12 2.93
C ALA A 121 11.15 -15.27 2.13
N LEU A 122 11.24 -15.53 0.82
CA LEU A 122 11.76 -14.57 -0.15
C LEU A 122 10.60 -13.72 -0.67
N MET A 123 10.84 -12.44 -0.85
CA MET A 123 9.84 -11.47 -1.30
C MET A 123 10.42 -10.62 -2.42
N ALA A 124 9.71 -10.53 -3.54
CA ALA A 124 10.02 -9.60 -4.61
C ALA A 124 8.82 -8.73 -4.91
N GLU A 125 9.08 -7.43 -5.03
CA GLU A 125 8.13 -6.44 -5.51
C GLU A 125 8.47 -6.19 -6.98
N LYS A 126 7.81 -6.91 -7.87
CA LYS A 126 8.13 -6.82 -9.29
C LYS A 126 7.41 -5.62 -9.89
N PRO A 127 8.13 -4.66 -10.49
CA PRO A 127 7.46 -3.61 -11.26
C PRO A 127 6.64 -4.28 -12.36
N ILE A 128 5.49 -3.71 -12.66
CA ILE A 128 4.59 -4.26 -13.68
C ILE A 128 5.26 -4.12 -15.06
N GLU A 129 5.98 -5.16 -15.49
CA GLU A 129 6.71 -5.18 -16.75
C GLU A 129 5.72 -5.36 -17.92
N LYS A 130 5.40 -4.28 -18.65
CA LYS A 130 4.50 -4.33 -19.82
C LYS A 130 5.23 -4.87 -21.06
N GLN A 131 5.48 -6.17 -21.14
CA GLN A 131 5.85 -6.84 -22.40
C GLN A 131 4.60 -7.16 -23.23
N TRP A 132 4.32 -6.33 -24.24
CA TRP A 132 3.27 -6.61 -25.22
C TRP A 132 3.79 -7.60 -26.27
N THR A 133 3.43 -8.88 -26.16
CA THR A 133 3.41 -9.77 -27.32
C THR A 133 2.03 -9.74 -27.95
N ARG A 134 1.95 -9.33 -29.22
CA ARG A 134 0.73 -9.41 -30.03
C ARG A 134 0.27 -10.88 -30.06
N HIS A 135 -0.83 -11.17 -29.37
CA HIS A 135 -1.65 -12.36 -29.62
C HIS A 135 -3.13 -11.97 -29.58
N ASP A 136 -3.62 -11.54 -30.74
CA ASP A 136 -4.86 -11.87 -31.46
C ASP A 136 -6.22 -12.04 -30.76
N ARG A 137 -6.37 -11.83 -29.44
CA ARG A 137 -7.68 -11.92 -28.78
C ARG A 137 -8.33 -10.58 -28.43
N TRP A 138 -7.57 -9.50 -28.39
CA TRP A 138 -8.01 -8.20 -27.85
C TRP A 138 -8.18 -7.08 -28.88
N SER A 139 -7.80 -7.28 -30.15
CA SER A 139 -7.89 -6.23 -31.19
C SER A 139 -9.33 -5.80 -31.50
N ARG A 140 -10.35 -6.56 -31.07
CA ARG A 140 -11.75 -6.25 -31.37
C ARG A 140 -12.47 -5.39 -30.33
N ARG A 141 -11.92 -5.19 -29.12
CA ARG A 141 -12.60 -4.48 -28.01
C ARG A 141 -12.05 -3.09 -27.69
N MET A 142 -10.93 -2.68 -28.28
CA MET A 142 -10.38 -1.33 -28.10
C MET A 142 -11.05 -0.29 -29.01
N ASP A 143 -11.59 -0.71 -30.15
CA ASP A 143 -12.35 0.16 -31.07
C ASP A 143 -13.76 0.53 -30.53
N GLU A 144 -14.16 -0.02 -29.38
CA GLU A 144 -15.49 0.14 -28.75
C GLU A 144 -15.45 0.86 -27.38
N LEU A 145 -14.28 1.22 -26.86
CA LEU A 145 -14.16 1.94 -25.58
C LEU A 145 -14.27 3.46 -25.82
N GLU A 146 -15.48 3.99 -25.69
CA GLU A 146 -15.75 5.42 -25.85
C GLU A 146 -15.24 6.27 -24.66
N GLU A 147 -15.11 5.68 -23.46
CA GLU A 147 -14.74 6.41 -22.23
C GLU A 147 -14.09 5.46 -21.20
N LEU A 148 -13.02 5.92 -20.53
CA LEU A 148 -12.42 5.22 -19.39
C LEU A 148 -13.12 5.66 -18.08
N SER A 149 -13.37 4.70 -17.19
CA SER A 149 -13.94 4.96 -15.86
C SER A 149 -13.39 3.98 -14.82
N PHE A 150 -13.41 4.39 -13.56
CA PHE A 150 -13.04 3.55 -12.43
C PHE A 150 -13.99 3.77 -11.25
N SER A 151 -14.02 2.82 -10.33
CA SER A 151 -14.82 2.92 -9.10
C SER A 151 -14.10 2.28 -7.92
N PHE A 152 -14.05 3.00 -6.82
CA PHE A 152 -13.51 2.58 -5.54
C PHE A 152 -14.61 2.52 -4.50
N ARG A 153 -14.50 1.62 -3.53
CA ARG A 153 -15.48 1.48 -2.45
C ARG A 153 -14.82 1.14 -1.14
N CYS A 154 -15.36 1.68 -0.05
CA CYS A 154 -15.00 1.28 1.30
C CYS A 154 -16.27 1.17 2.18
N ILE A 155 -16.12 0.50 3.33
CA ILE A 155 -17.14 0.49 4.38
C ILE A 155 -16.60 1.30 5.55
N VAL A 156 -17.42 2.23 6.03
CA VAL A 156 -17.15 3.06 7.21
C VAL A 156 -18.12 2.64 8.31
N ASP A 157 -17.62 2.35 9.50
CA ASP A 157 -18.43 1.95 10.67
C ASP A 157 -19.11 3.17 11.33
N ARG A 158 -19.88 3.92 10.54
CA ARG A 158 -20.69 5.06 10.97
C ARG A 158 -22.02 5.14 10.21
N PRO A 159 -23.06 5.76 10.80
CA PRO A 159 -24.32 6.05 10.14
C PRO A 159 -24.16 6.85 8.84
N VAL A 160 -25.07 6.63 7.88
CA VAL A 160 -24.97 7.21 6.53
C VAL A 160 -25.06 8.74 6.53
N ASP A 161 -25.78 9.32 7.48
CA ASP A 161 -25.85 10.76 7.66
C ASP A 161 -24.53 11.34 8.15
N GLU A 162 -23.85 10.70 9.10
CA GLU A 162 -22.51 11.12 9.54
C GLU A 162 -21.49 11.03 8.39
N VAL A 163 -21.49 9.94 7.64
CA VAL A 163 -20.58 9.75 6.49
C VAL A 163 -20.90 10.74 5.37
N PHE A 164 -22.17 11.02 5.11
CA PHE A 164 -22.58 12.01 4.11
C PHE A 164 -22.15 13.42 4.50
N GLU A 165 -22.41 13.84 5.74
CA GLU A 165 -22.01 15.17 6.23
C GLU A 165 -20.49 15.33 6.25
N ALA A 166 -19.73 14.27 6.56
CA ALA A 166 -18.27 14.30 6.52
C ALA A 166 -17.71 14.66 5.13
N VAL A 167 -18.43 14.30 4.07
CA VAL A 167 -18.05 14.61 2.68
C VAL A 167 -18.65 15.94 2.21
N ALA A 168 -19.89 16.24 2.59
CA ALA A 168 -20.61 17.41 2.10
C ALA A 168 -20.23 18.72 2.81
N ASP A 169 -19.91 18.66 4.11
CA ASP A 169 -19.61 19.84 4.91
C ASP A 169 -18.17 20.33 4.71
N ARG A 170 -18.01 21.64 4.51
CA ARG A 170 -16.69 22.24 4.25
C ARG A 170 -15.74 22.10 5.43
N THR A 171 -16.27 22.16 6.66
CA THR A 171 -15.45 22.14 7.86
C THR A 171 -15.01 20.69 8.10
N ALA A 172 -15.93 19.74 7.98
CA ALA A 172 -15.66 18.32 8.13
C ALA A 172 -14.60 17.81 7.14
N ILE A 173 -14.78 18.05 5.83
CA ILE A 173 -13.85 17.56 4.80
C ILE A 173 -12.44 18.17 4.92
N SER A 174 -12.37 19.44 5.35
CA SER A 174 -11.09 20.13 5.59
C SER A 174 -10.35 19.62 6.82
N THR A 175 -11.03 18.86 7.67
CA THR A 175 -10.34 18.27 8.81
C THR A 175 -9.46 17.10 8.40
N TYR A 176 -9.78 16.35 7.33
CA TYR A 176 -9.10 15.10 7.00
C TYR A 176 -8.61 14.95 5.56
N PHE A 177 -9.15 15.70 4.59
CA PHE A 177 -8.83 15.51 3.17
C PHE A 177 -8.28 16.78 2.53
N THR A 178 -9.05 17.87 2.53
CA THR A 178 -8.58 19.17 2.01
C THR A 178 -7.89 19.96 3.11
N ASP A 179 -7.10 20.97 2.76
CA ASP A 179 -6.60 21.96 3.73
C ASP A 179 -7.64 23.05 4.00
N ASP A 180 -8.38 23.43 2.97
CA ASP A 180 -9.57 24.25 3.08
C ASP A 180 -10.53 23.96 1.90
N ALA A 181 -11.80 24.20 2.13
CA ALA A 181 -12.84 24.17 1.11
C ALA A 181 -13.65 25.46 1.17
N SER A 182 -13.86 26.14 0.05
CA SER A 182 -14.53 27.46 0.04
C SER A 182 -15.99 27.44 0.51
N ALA A 183 -16.69 26.33 0.30
CA ALA A 183 -18.09 26.09 0.67
C ALA A 183 -18.36 24.59 0.79
N GLY A 184 -19.51 24.22 1.35
CA GLY A 184 -19.99 22.84 1.33
C GLY A 184 -20.47 22.42 -0.06
N LEU A 185 -20.58 21.12 -0.30
CA LEU A 185 -21.03 20.58 -1.57
C LEU A 185 -22.55 20.76 -1.72
N GLU A 186 -22.95 21.84 -2.40
CA GLU A 186 -24.33 22.16 -2.74
C GLU A 186 -24.53 22.18 -4.27
N ALA A 187 -25.60 21.55 -4.76
CA ALA A 187 -25.86 21.42 -6.20
C ALA A 187 -25.94 22.79 -6.91
N GLY A 188 -25.34 22.86 -8.10
CA GLY A 188 -25.32 24.04 -8.96
C GLY A 188 -24.28 25.10 -8.60
N ARG A 189 -23.28 24.76 -7.77
CA ARG A 189 -22.21 25.68 -7.36
C ARG A 189 -20.82 25.10 -7.62
N THR A 190 -19.85 25.98 -7.80
CA THR A 190 -18.42 25.64 -7.78
C THR A 190 -17.86 25.82 -6.37
N VAL A 191 -17.23 24.77 -5.86
CA VAL A 191 -16.47 24.74 -4.61
C VAL A 191 -14.99 24.67 -4.95
N ILE A 192 -14.17 25.44 -4.25
CA ILE A 192 -12.72 25.43 -4.41
C ILE A 192 -12.15 24.57 -3.29
N TRP A 193 -11.49 23.47 -3.66
CA TRP A 193 -10.70 22.65 -2.74
C TRP A 193 -9.24 23.06 -2.79
N ARG A 194 -8.62 23.21 -1.62
CA ARG A 194 -7.21 23.61 -1.48
C ARG A 194 -6.37 22.48 -0.92
N PHE A 195 -5.20 22.29 -1.51
CA PHE A 195 -4.15 21.36 -1.07
C PHE A 195 -2.80 22.08 -1.16
N GLY A 196 -2.30 22.59 -0.04
CA GLY A 196 -1.14 23.49 -0.02
C GLY A 196 -1.35 24.71 -0.93
N ASP A 197 -0.46 24.88 -1.91
CA ASP A 197 -0.50 25.96 -2.90
C ASP A 197 -1.42 25.66 -4.11
N ILE A 198 -2.04 24.47 -4.16
CA ILE A 198 -2.88 24.03 -5.27
C ILE A 198 -4.36 24.31 -4.95
N GLU A 199 -5.07 24.96 -5.88
CA GLU A 199 -6.52 25.13 -5.85
C GLU A 199 -7.18 24.33 -6.97
N VAL A 200 -8.29 23.65 -6.66
CA VAL A 200 -9.06 22.82 -7.60
C VAL A 200 -10.52 23.25 -7.63
N ASP A 201 -11.03 23.56 -8.82
CA ASP A 201 -12.42 23.96 -9.06
C ASP A 201 -13.35 22.75 -9.25
N VAL A 202 -14.09 22.42 -8.19
CA VAL A 202 -15.07 21.34 -8.15
C VAL A 202 -16.48 21.88 -8.39
N PHE A 203 -17.07 21.62 -9.55
CA PHE A 203 -18.46 21.96 -9.82
C PHE A 203 -19.37 20.84 -9.34
N VAL A 204 -20.37 21.17 -8.51
CA VAL A 204 -21.31 20.19 -7.95
C VAL A 204 -22.54 20.09 -8.86
N ASP A 205 -22.65 18.98 -9.58
CA ASP A 205 -23.75 18.70 -10.51
C ASP A 205 -25.05 18.37 -9.75
N GLU A 206 -24.99 17.48 -8.77
CA GLU A 206 -26.16 16.91 -8.09
C GLU A 206 -25.83 16.56 -6.63
N VAL A 207 -26.79 16.80 -5.74
CA VAL A 207 -26.71 16.37 -4.35
C VAL A 207 -28.04 15.74 -3.95
N ILE A 208 -28.00 14.46 -3.56
CA ILE A 208 -29.11 13.72 -2.99
C ILE A 208 -28.68 13.27 -1.59
N ARG A 209 -29.24 13.90 -0.56
CA ARG A 209 -28.90 13.65 0.85
C ARG A 209 -28.84 12.16 1.16
N ASN A 210 -27.75 11.73 1.79
CA ASN A 210 -27.46 10.35 2.22
C ASN A 210 -27.47 9.31 1.09
N ARG A 211 -27.37 9.72 -0.18
CA ARG A 211 -27.37 8.80 -1.33
C ARG A 211 -26.33 9.12 -2.37
N LYS A 212 -26.19 10.39 -2.76
CA LYS A 212 -25.30 10.77 -3.86
C LYS A 212 -24.80 12.20 -3.79
N ILE A 213 -23.55 12.41 -4.19
CA ILE A 213 -23.00 13.72 -4.54
C ILE A 213 -22.25 13.53 -5.87
N ALA A 214 -22.67 14.21 -6.93
CA ALA A 214 -22.00 14.16 -8.23
C ALA A 214 -21.33 15.51 -8.52
N CYS A 215 -20.10 15.46 -8.99
CA CYS A 215 -19.28 16.61 -9.28
C CYS A 215 -18.53 16.42 -10.60
N ASN A 216 -18.01 17.51 -11.14
CA ASN A 216 -16.99 17.48 -12.17
C ASN A 216 -15.87 18.47 -11.83
N TRP A 217 -14.66 18.12 -12.21
CA TRP A 217 -13.44 18.86 -11.89
C TRP A 217 -12.43 18.74 -13.04
N PRO A 218 -11.39 19.59 -13.12
CA PRO A 218 -10.39 19.45 -14.17
C PRO A 218 -9.61 18.14 -14.00
N ALA A 219 -9.32 17.45 -15.11
CA ALA A 219 -8.36 16.36 -15.10
C ALA A 219 -6.97 16.89 -14.71
N SER A 220 -6.17 16.07 -14.02
CA SER A 220 -4.83 16.47 -13.54
C SER A 220 -3.87 16.71 -14.72
N ASN A 221 -2.70 17.29 -14.44
CA ASN A 221 -1.61 17.44 -15.41
C ASN A 221 -1.93 18.38 -16.61
N ASP A 222 -2.79 19.38 -16.40
CA ASP A 222 -3.04 20.50 -17.33
C ASP A 222 -3.59 20.08 -18.71
N VAL A 223 -4.25 18.91 -18.77
CA VAL A 223 -4.75 18.28 -20.01
C VAL A 223 -5.97 18.97 -20.64
N GLY A 224 -6.48 20.05 -20.03
CA GLY A 224 -7.48 20.95 -20.62
C GLY A 224 -8.89 20.37 -20.80
N TYR A 225 -9.24 19.28 -20.10
CA TYR A 225 -10.61 18.73 -20.05
C TYR A 225 -11.05 18.41 -18.63
N ARG A 226 -12.35 18.16 -18.44
CA ARG A 226 -12.96 17.88 -17.13
C ARG A 226 -13.44 16.44 -17.06
N THR A 227 -13.28 15.82 -15.91
CA THR A 227 -13.82 14.50 -15.58
C THR A 227 -15.00 14.66 -14.62
N ARG A 228 -15.86 13.65 -14.55
CA ARG A 228 -17.00 13.60 -13.64
C ARG A 228 -16.75 12.52 -12.60
N PHE A 229 -16.91 12.86 -11.34
CA PHE A 229 -16.91 11.87 -10.25
C PHE A 229 -18.19 11.94 -9.43
N SER A 230 -18.55 10.83 -8.78
CA SER A 230 -19.64 10.79 -7.81
C SER A 230 -19.26 10.02 -6.56
N PHE A 231 -19.69 10.53 -5.41
CA PHE A 231 -19.84 9.77 -4.19
C PHE A 231 -21.23 9.15 -4.15
N ASP A 232 -21.30 7.85 -3.95
CA ASP A 232 -22.54 7.10 -3.74
C ASP A 232 -22.53 6.49 -2.33
N PHE A 233 -23.65 6.60 -1.61
CA PHE A 233 -23.78 6.22 -0.21
C PHE A 233 -24.90 5.19 -0.05
N GLU A 234 -24.59 4.07 0.62
CA GLU A 234 -25.52 2.99 0.91
C GLU A 234 -25.43 2.61 2.38
N ALA A 235 -26.52 2.79 3.12
CA ALA A 235 -26.61 2.36 4.51
C ALA A 235 -26.60 0.83 4.61
N LEU A 236 -25.80 0.29 5.53
CA LEU A 236 -25.67 -1.13 5.80
C LEU A 236 -26.06 -1.45 7.25
N ASN A 237 -26.33 -2.73 7.53
CA ASN A 237 -26.46 -3.22 8.91
C ASN A 237 -25.06 -3.29 9.56
N GLY A 238 -24.60 -2.17 10.13
CA GLY A 238 -23.27 -2.05 10.75
C GLY A 238 -22.34 -1.05 10.06
N GLY A 239 -22.89 0.01 9.44
CA GLY A 239 -22.11 1.11 8.88
C GLY A 239 -22.67 1.62 7.56
N THR A 240 -21.80 2.24 6.76
CA THR A 240 -22.13 2.82 5.47
C THR A 240 -21.12 2.39 4.43
N ARG A 241 -21.59 1.93 3.27
CA ARG A 241 -20.76 1.79 2.09
C ARG A 241 -20.75 3.13 1.37
N ILE A 242 -19.56 3.69 1.19
CA ILE A 242 -19.31 4.83 0.32
C ILE A 242 -18.53 4.35 -0.90
N SER A 243 -18.89 4.83 -2.08
CA SER A 243 -18.18 4.54 -3.33
C SER A 243 -17.88 5.82 -4.06
N VAL A 244 -16.69 5.92 -4.64
CA VAL A 244 -16.32 6.99 -5.57
C VAL A 244 -16.23 6.38 -6.94
N SER A 245 -16.96 6.94 -7.91
CA SER A 245 -16.83 6.54 -9.31
C SER A 245 -16.42 7.76 -10.12
N GLU A 246 -15.45 7.61 -11.02
CA GLU A 246 -15.00 8.69 -11.89
C GLU A 246 -14.94 8.24 -13.35
N SER A 247 -15.39 9.10 -14.25
CA SER A 247 -15.43 8.89 -15.69
C SER A 247 -15.10 10.18 -16.44
N GLY A 248 -14.99 10.09 -17.75
CA GLY A 248 -14.68 11.20 -18.65
C GLY A 248 -13.23 11.18 -19.13
N TRP A 249 -12.52 10.10 -18.81
CA TRP A 249 -11.11 9.92 -19.14
C TRP A 249 -10.97 9.57 -20.63
N ARG A 250 -10.08 10.29 -21.31
CA ARG A 250 -9.73 9.97 -22.70
C ARG A 250 -9.02 8.62 -22.75
N PRO A 251 -9.36 7.75 -23.71
CA PRO A 251 -8.70 6.45 -23.87
C PRO A 251 -7.33 6.58 -24.57
N ASP A 252 -6.51 7.53 -24.13
CA ASP A 252 -5.13 7.76 -24.57
C ASP A 252 -4.16 7.66 -23.37
N LEU A 253 -2.85 7.62 -23.65
CA LEU A 253 -1.84 7.41 -22.60
C LEU A 253 -1.86 8.50 -21.52
N GLU A 254 -2.15 9.74 -21.90
CA GLU A 254 -2.19 10.90 -21.01
C GLU A 254 -3.45 10.86 -20.12
N GLY A 255 -4.59 10.48 -20.68
CA GLY A 255 -5.82 10.24 -19.93
C GLY A 255 -5.75 9.03 -19.02
N ILE A 256 -5.02 7.98 -19.40
CA ILE A 256 -4.77 6.81 -18.53
C ILE A 256 -3.87 7.20 -17.35
N ASP A 257 -2.77 7.91 -17.60
CA ASP A 257 -1.82 8.34 -16.56
C ASP A 257 -2.51 9.29 -15.56
N SER A 258 -3.24 10.29 -16.06
CA SER A 258 -4.04 11.20 -15.24
C SER A 258 -5.14 10.48 -14.44
N ALA A 259 -5.78 9.45 -15.01
CA ALA A 259 -6.74 8.62 -14.28
C ALA A 259 -6.08 7.82 -13.14
N PHE A 260 -4.86 7.31 -13.33
CA PHE A 260 -4.11 6.59 -12.29
C PHE A 260 -3.66 7.50 -11.15
N ASP A 261 -3.23 8.73 -11.43
CA ASP A 261 -2.91 9.70 -10.39
C ASP A 261 -4.13 9.99 -9.51
N GLN A 262 -5.31 10.18 -10.12
CA GLN A 262 -6.55 10.40 -9.36
C GLN A 262 -6.99 9.18 -8.54
N CYS A 263 -6.72 7.96 -9.01
CA CYS A 263 -6.94 6.74 -8.23
C CYS A 263 -6.19 6.76 -6.88
N SER A 264 -4.97 7.30 -6.87
CA SER A 264 -4.18 7.44 -5.64
C SER A 264 -4.80 8.46 -4.68
N GLY A 265 -5.28 9.59 -5.20
CA GLY A 265 -6.01 10.61 -4.44
C GLY A 265 -7.27 10.07 -3.76
N TRP A 266 -8.07 9.27 -4.48
CA TRP A 266 -9.28 8.64 -3.92
C TRP A 266 -8.98 7.56 -2.88
N THR A 267 -7.86 6.85 -3.04
CA THR A 267 -7.40 5.90 -2.03
C THR A 267 -7.02 6.62 -0.74
N HIS A 268 -6.29 7.73 -0.85
CA HIS A 268 -5.97 8.59 0.30
C HIS A 268 -7.23 9.16 0.96
N PHE A 269 -8.21 9.64 0.17
CA PHE A 269 -9.50 10.10 0.67
C PHE A 269 -10.17 9.06 1.58
N PHE A 270 -10.25 7.79 1.16
CA PHE A 270 -10.91 6.75 1.97
C PHE A 270 -10.14 6.40 3.24
N ALA A 271 -8.80 6.36 3.18
CA ALA A 271 -7.99 6.12 4.35
C ALA A 271 -8.20 7.22 5.40
N SER A 272 -8.15 8.48 4.98
CA SER A 272 -8.34 9.65 5.84
C SER A 272 -9.77 9.76 6.38
N LEU A 273 -10.78 9.48 5.56
CA LEU A 273 -12.19 9.44 5.99
C LEU A 273 -12.41 8.40 7.08
N LYS A 274 -11.90 7.18 6.92
CA LYS A 274 -12.01 6.11 7.92
C LYS A 274 -11.26 6.45 9.20
N ALA A 275 -10.00 6.90 9.07
CA ALA A 275 -9.20 7.31 10.22
C ALA A 275 -9.91 8.40 11.04
N ARG A 276 -10.50 9.38 10.35
CA ARG A 276 -11.26 10.45 10.98
C ARG A 276 -12.53 9.94 11.66
N LEU A 277 -13.40 9.27 10.92
CA LEU A 277 -14.73 8.94 11.43
C LEU A 277 -14.71 7.79 12.44
N GLU A 278 -13.85 6.79 12.26
CA GLU A 278 -13.83 5.61 13.15
C GLU A 278 -12.96 5.85 14.39
N TYR A 279 -11.89 6.65 14.26
CA TYR A 279 -10.86 6.76 15.31
C TYR A 279 -10.53 8.20 15.72
N ASP A 280 -11.15 9.22 15.14
CA ASP A 280 -10.85 10.65 15.37
C ASP A 280 -9.37 11.00 15.12
N VAL A 281 -8.76 10.33 14.13
CA VAL A 281 -7.35 10.54 13.74
C VAL A 281 -7.28 11.45 12.51
N ASP A 282 -6.35 12.40 12.54
CA ASP A 282 -5.95 13.21 11.39
C ASP A 282 -4.69 12.65 10.75
N LEU A 283 -4.83 12.01 9.59
CA LEU A 283 -3.69 11.44 8.88
C LEU A 283 -2.76 12.51 8.27
N LYS A 284 -3.26 13.72 7.98
CA LYS A 284 -2.46 14.80 7.37
C LYS A 284 -1.25 15.17 8.22
N ARG A 285 -1.42 15.13 9.55
CA ARG A 285 -0.38 15.38 10.55
C ARG A 285 0.83 14.45 10.46
N PHE A 286 0.71 13.29 9.79
CA PHE A 286 1.81 12.35 9.62
C PHE A 286 2.48 12.45 8.23
N TYR A 287 1.84 13.12 7.28
CA TYR A 287 2.38 13.34 5.94
C TYR A 287 3.19 14.64 5.84
N ASP A 288 2.83 15.66 6.61
CA ASP A 288 3.55 16.95 6.62
C ASP A 288 4.94 16.88 7.31
N ASP A 289 5.19 15.86 8.14
CA ASP A 289 6.46 15.70 8.87
C ASP A 289 7.60 15.06 8.04
N HIS A 290 7.39 14.77 6.75
CA HIS A 290 8.42 14.22 5.84
C HIS A 290 9.02 15.27 4.88
N GLY A 291 8.78 16.57 5.12
CA GLY A 291 9.36 17.68 4.35
C GLY A 291 10.41 18.48 5.12
N GLY A 292 11.67 18.07 5.08
CA GLY A 292 12.83 18.80 5.61
C GLY A 292 14.15 18.05 5.51
#